data_AF-A0A350NST2-F1
#
_entry.id   AF-A0A350NST2-F1
#
_cell.length_a   1.000
_cell.length_b   1.000
_cell.length_c   1.000
_cell.angle_alpha   90.00
_cell.angle_beta   90.00
_cell.angle_gamma   90.00
#
_symmetry.space_group_name_H-M   'P 1'
#
loop_
_entity.id
_entity.type
_entity.pdbx_description
1 polymer ?
#
loop_
_entity_poly.entity_id
_entity_poly.type
_entity_poly.pdbx_seq_one_letter_code
_entity_poly.pdbx_strand_id
1 'polypeptide(L)'
;MHLQVHQIKARIECIDHLIAGGYNLAESEIHVERSLDENAIIKDRLERAFPGNYGIFLSLHFGRFLHEKIDSAEKAAAFDKIISFLDHVENIEIPKDLADLLNETYRGIEAETLENIAQGFHTMVQAMDHPEEYMEANRLAIKDYLQYRTSEAYQNSPACQLQQLLLDFQRSSGYYDILIPNLKILSQSYCSYLKKLHEANEQFLQQFPEAQKLMQIQAQDSLQDPPQDSPQDPAVDKECDKQ
;
A
#
# COMPACT_ATOMS: atom_id res chain seq x y z
N MET A 1 12.64 0.03 21.13
CA MET A 1 13.80 -0.39 21.95
C MET A 1 14.28 -1.82 21.62
N HIS A 2 13.39 -2.81 21.49
CA HIS A 2 13.77 -4.21 21.17
C HIS A 2 14.40 -4.40 19.77
N LEU A 3 13.97 -3.61 18.77
CA LEU A 3 14.45 -3.68 17.39
C LEU A 3 15.89 -3.17 17.23
N GLN A 4 16.24 -2.06 17.89
CA GLN A 4 17.61 -1.52 17.88
C GLN A 4 18.60 -2.52 18.50
N VAL A 5 18.19 -3.26 19.54
CA VAL A 5 19.01 -4.30 20.17
C VAL A 5 19.24 -5.47 19.21
N HIS A 6 18.22 -5.88 18.45
CA HIS A 6 18.38 -6.92 17.42
C HIS A 6 19.28 -6.47 16.27
N GLN A 7 19.14 -5.22 15.80
CA GLN A 7 19.99 -4.66 14.74
C GLN A 7 21.45 -4.52 15.18
N ILE A 8 21.69 -4.11 16.43
CA ILE A 8 23.04 -4.02 16.99
C ILE A 8 23.66 -5.41 17.11
N LYS A 9 22.90 -6.42 17.54
CA LYS A 9 23.38 -7.82 17.59
C LYS A 9 23.75 -8.34 16.20
N ALA A 10 22.87 -8.18 15.21
CA ALA A 10 23.15 -8.61 13.85
C ALA A 10 24.41 -7.94 13.28
N ARG A 11 24.60 -6.64 13.54
CA ARG A 11 25.82 -5.91 13.13
C ARG A 11 27.09 -6.41 13.83
N ILE A 12 27.01 -6.78 15.11
CA ILE A 12 28.14 -7.35 15.86
C ILE A 12 28.50 -8.74 15.29
N GLU A 13 27.50 -9.61 15.09
CA GLU A 13 27.71 -10.95 14.50
C GLU A 13 28.33 -10.85 13.09
N CYS A 14 27.97 -9.83 12.33
CA CYS A 14 28.60 -9.54 11.03
C CYS A 14 30.08 -9.13 11.14
N ILE A 15 30.42 -8.30 12.12
CA ILE A 15 31.82 -7.89 12.38
C ILE A 15 32.65 -9.11 12.79
N ASP A 16 32.08 -10.00 13.62
CA ASP A 16 32.74 -11.24 14.01
C ASP A 16 32.96 -12.17 12.81
N HIS A 17 31.99 -12.25 11.89
CA HIS A 17 32.11 -13.04 10.67
C HIS A 17 33.12 -12.45 9.66
N LEU A 18 33.23 -11.12 9.58
CA LEU A 18 34.26 -10.39 8.82
C LEU A 18 35.67 -10.71 9.31
N ILE A 19 35.84 -10.69 10.64
CA ILE A 19 37.12 -10.99 11.29
C ILE A 19 37.48 -12.47 11.07
N ALA A 20 36.51 -13.39 11.20
CA ALA A 20 36.72 -14.82 11.00
C ALA A 20 36.98 -15.19 9.52
N GLY A 21 36.36 -14.49 8.58
CA GLY A 21 36.51 -14.68 7.12
C GLY A 21 37.74 -14.01 6.51
N GLY A 22 38.67 -13.49 7.31
CA GLY A 22 39.90 -12.87 6.81
C GLY A 22 39.69 -11.57 6.04
N TYR A 23 38.67 -10.79 6.41
CA TYR A 23 38.28 -9.54 5.75
C TYR A 23 37.85 -9.71 4.29
N ASN A 24 37.34 -10.89 3.92
CA ASN A 24 36.70 -11.07 2.61
C ASN A 24 35.38 -10.28 2.55
N LEU A 25 35.49 -9.04 2.05
CA LEU A 25 34.37 -8.10 2.03
C LEU A 25 33.17 -8.66 1.26
N ALA A 26 33.39 -9.30 0.10
CA ALA A 26 32.29 -9.80 -0.74
C ALA A 26 31.45 -10.90 -0.05
N GLU A 27 32.10 -11.87 0.61
CA GLU A 27 31.38 -12.92 1.34
C GLU A 27 30.69 -12.38 2.59
N SER A 28 31.33 -11.43 3.28
CA SER A 28 30.73 -10.80 4.44
C SER A 28 29.57 -9.88 4.11
N GLU A 29 29.60 -9.19 2.97
CA GLU A 29 28.54 -8.30 2.52
C GLU A 29 27.28 -9.12 2.19
N ILE A 30 27.45 -10.25 1.50
CA ILE A 30 26.39 -11.23 1.27
C ILE A 30 25.83 -11.78 2.59
N HIS A 31 26.68 -12.09 3.58
CA HIS A 31 26.24 -12.55 4.89
C HIS A 31 25.48 -11.47 5.67
N VAL A 32 25.99 -10.23 5.65
CA VAL A 32 25.38 -9.07 6.30
C VAL A 32 24.01 -8.75 5.71
N GLU A 33 23.92 -8.65 4.38
CA GLU A 33 22.65 -8.41 3.69
C GLU A 33 21.65 -9.50 4.04
N ARG A 34 22.06 -10.77 4.01
CA ARG A 34 21.20 -11.90 4.32
C ARG A 34 20.72 -11.89 5.77
N SER A 35 21.60 -11.67 6.76
CA SER A 35 21.23 -11.64 8.18
C SER A 35 20.40 -10.42 8.58
N LEU A 36 20.65 -9.26 7.95
CA LEU A 36 19.84 -8.07 8.13
C LEU A 36 18.47 -8.20 7.44
N ASP A 37 18.39 -8.82 6.26
CA ASP A 37 17.15 -9.02 5.53
C ASP A 37 16.25 -10.11 6.13
N GLU A 38 16.82 -11.21 6.65
CA GLU A 38 16.08 -12.28 7.34
C GLU A 38 15.33 -11.77 8.60
N ASN A 39 15.74 -10.62 9.15
CA ASN A 39 15.13 -10.01 10.33
C ASN A 39 14.49 -8.64 10.08
N ALA A 40 14.63 -8.09 8.87
CA ALA A 40 14.06 -6.79 8.53
C ALA A 40 12.55 -6.91 8.34
N ILE A 41 11.84 -5.94 8.93
CA ILE A 41 10.42 -5.74 8.68
C ILE A 41 10.27 -5.19 7.26
N ILE A 42 9.21 -5.58 6.53
CA ILE A 42 8.99 -5.16 5.13
C ILE A 42 9.06 -3.63 4.99
N LYS A 43 8.50 -2.90 5.96
CA LYS A 43 8.59 -1.43 6.07
C LYS A 43 10.04 -0.93 6.01
N ASP A 44 10.94 -1.50 6.80
CA ASP A 44 12.35 -1.10 6.87
C ASP A 44 13.10 -1.40 5.57
N ARG A 45 12.71 -2.44 4.83
CA ARG A 45 13.29 -2.74 3.51
C ARG A 45 12.82 -1.73 2.45
N LEU A 46 11.53 -1.36 2.47
CA LEU A 46 10.99 -0.35 1.55
C LEU A 46 11.55 1.05 1.81
N GLU A 47 11.69 1.45 3.09
CA GLU A 47 12.32 2.74 3.44
C GLU A 47 13.78 2.82 2.99
N ARG A 48 14.52 1.71 3.02
CA ARG A 48 15.90 1.63 2.50
C ARG A 48 15.96 1.66 0.98
N ALA A 49 15.03 0.98 0.30
CA ALA A 49 14.99 0.91 -1.16
C ALA A 49 14.64 2.26 -1.79
N PHE A 50 13.82 3.09 -1.13
CA PHE A 50 13.33 4.36 -1.68
C PHE A 50 13.70 5.54 -0.78
N PRO A 51 14.91 6.12 -0.88
CA PRO A 51 15.25 7.33 -0.14
C PRO A 51 14.46 8.55 -0.68
N GLY A 52 14.21 9.52 0.19
CA GLY A 52 13.54 10.78 -0.16
C GLY A 52 12.01 10.76 -0.02
N ASN A 53 11.34 11.78 -0.55
CA ASN A 53 9.91 12.02 -0.34
C ASN A 53 9.01 10.86 -0.79
N TYR A 54 9.45 10.09 -1.79
CA TYR A 54 8.70 8.97 -2.32
C TYR A 54 8.64 7.77 -1.35
N GLY A 55 9.76 7.42 -0.72
CA GLY A 55 9.76 6.39 0.33
C GLY A 55 9.00 6.80 1.58
N ILE A 56 9.04 8.09 1.94
CA ILE A 56 8.22 8.65 3.02
C ILE A 56 6.73 8.48 2.69
N PHE A 57 6.31 8.80 1.47
CA PHE A 57 4.92 8.60 1.02
C PHE A 57 4.50 7.13 1.10
N LEU A 58 5.31 6.21 0.57
CA LEU A 58 5.04 4.76 0.65
C LEU A 58 4.96 4.27 2.10
N SER A 59 5.81 4.77 2.98
CA SER A 59 5.81 4.44 4.41
C SER A 59 4.57 5.01 5.13
N LEU A 60 4.12 6.22 4.81
CA LEU A 60 2.88 6.80 5.37
C LEU A 60 1.63 6.03 4.90
N HIS A 61 1.60 5.69 3.61
CA HIS A 61 0.45 5.06 2.98
C HIS A 61 0.34 3.57 3.33
N PHE A 62 1.42 2.81 3.12
CA PHE A 62 1.44 1.36 3.31
C PHE A 62 2.14 0.91 4.59
N GLY A 63 3.07 1.70 5.14
CA GLY A 63 3.99 1.25 6.19
C GLY A 63 3.33 0.66 7.44
N ARG A 64 2.10 1.07 7.76
CA ARG A 64 1.34 0.50 8.90
C ARG A 64 0.96 -0.97 8.71
N PHE A 65 0.87 -1.44 7.47
CA PHE A 65 0.52 -2.81 7.14
C PHE A 65 1.77 -3.68 6.97
N LEU A 66 2.92 -3.05 6.80
CA LEU A 66 4.17 -3.71 6.42
C LEU A 66 5.04 -4.08 7.62
N HIS A 67 4.42 -4.41 8.75
CA HIS A 67 5.09 -4.83 9.99
C HIS A 67 5.53 -6.30 10.00
N GLU A 68 5.14 -7.06 8.97
CA GLU A 68 5.49 -8.47 8.81
C GLU A 68 6.93 -8.65 8.31
N LYS A 69 7.48 -9.84 8.55
CA LYS A 69 8.76 -10.26 7.98
C LYS A 69 8.56 -10.90 6.61
N ILE A 70 9.62 -10.90 5.82
CA ILE A 70 9.72 -11.72 4.61
C ILE A 70 10.25 -13.09 5.05
N ASP A 71 9.33 -13.96 5.44
CA ASP A 71 9.60 -15.27 6.04
C ASP A 71 9.33 -16.44 5.07
N SER A 72 8.98 -16.16 3.82
CA SER A 72 8.73 -17.16 2.79
C SER A 72 9.35 -16.76 1.44
N ALA A 73 9.64 -17.76 0.61
CA ALA A 73 10.11 -17.54 -0.77
C ALA A 73 9.06 -16.77 -1.61
N GLU A 74 7.78 -16.99 -1.33
CA GLU A 74 6.68 -16.27 -1.98
C GLU A 74 6.69 -14.78 -1.63
N LYS A 75 6.85 -14.42 -0.36
CA LYS A 75 7.01 -13.02 0.07
C LYS A 75 8.28 -12.39 -0.50
N ALA A 76 9.38 -13.14 -0.57
CA ALA A 76 10.62 -12.64 -1.17
C ALA A 76 10.41 -12.29 -2.65
N ALA A 77 9.80 -13.20 -3.42
CA ALA A 77 9.48 -12.96 -4.83
C ALA A 77 8.50 -11.79 -5.03
N ALA A 78 7.51 -11.64 -4.14
CA ALA A 78 6.58 -10.51 -4.17
C ALA A 78 7.27 -9.17 -3.87
N PHE A 79 8.19 -9.17 -2.91
CA PHE A 79 9.01 -8.00 -2.60
C PHE A 79 9.86 -7.59 -3.81
N ASP A 80 10.55 -8.54 -4.44
CA ASP A 80 11.40 -8.26 -5.60
C ASP A 80 10.60 -7.72 -6.79
N LYS A 81 9.37 -8.22 -6.99
CA LYS A 81 8.44 -7.67 -7.99
C LYS A 81 8.04 -6.23 -7.68
N ILE A 82 7.82 -5.88 -6.41
CA ILE A 82 7.51 -4.51 -6.01
C ILE A 82 8.70 -3.59 -6.25
N ILE A 83 9.91 -4.01 -5.87
CA ILE A 83 11.12 -3.21 -6.12
C ILE A 83 11.31 -2.98 -7.62
N SER A 84 11.27 -4.06 -8.41
CA SER A 84 11.39 -3.98 -9.86
C SER A 84 10.31 -3.07 -10.47
N PHE A 85 9.06 -3.16 -10.02
CA PHE A 85 8.01 -2.26 -10.46
C PHE A 85 8.33 -0.80 -10.17
N LEU A 86 8.71 -0.49 -8.92
CA LEU A 86 8.99 0.88 -8.50
C LEU A 86 10.26 1.46 -9.15
N ASP A 87 11.24 0.63 -9.50
CA ASP A 87 12.44 1.04 -10.22
C ASP A 87 12.18 1.38 -11.69
N HIS A 88 11.15 0.77 -12.29
CA HIS A 88 10.84 0.91 -13.72
C HIS A 88 9.57 1.70 -14.01
N VAL A 89 8.81 2.10 -12.97
CA VAL A 89 7.60 2.88 -13.16
C VAL A 89 7.95 4.21 -13.82
N GLU A 90 7.32 4.51 -14.96
CA GLU A 90 7.58 5.75 -15.67
C GLU A 90 7.25 6.96 -14.78
N ASN A 91 8.06 8.01 -14.87
CA ASN A 91 7.75 9.24 -14.15
C ASN A 91 6.52 9.90 -14.77
N ILE A 92 5.55 10.23 -13.91
CA ILE A 92 4.41 11.04 -14.30
C ILE A 92 4.87 12.49 -14.57
N GLU A 93 4.57 13.01 -15.76
CA GLU A 93 4.75 14.43 -16.05
C GLU A 93 3.60 15.24 -15.43
N ILE A 94 3.87 15.88 -14.29
CA ILE A 94 2.88 16.73 -13.61
C ILE A 94 3.10 18.19 -14.04
N PRO A 95 2.08 18.85 -14.63
CA PRO A 95 2.12 20.29 -14.91
C PRO A 95 2.50 21.10 -13.67
N LYS A 96 3.28 22.18 -13.86
CA LYS A 96 3.88 22.93 -12.74
C LYS A 96 2.86 23.43 -11.72
N ASP A 97 1.73 23.95 -12.19
CA ASP A 97 0.63 24.43 -11.36
C ASP A 97 0.02 23.31 -10.49
N LEU A 98 -0.11 22.10 -11.04
CA LEU A 98 -0.58 20.92 -10.29
C LEU A 98 0.50 20.38 -9.35
N ALA A 99 1.78 20.47 -9.73
CA ALA A 99 2.90 20.07 -8.89
C ALA A 99 3.04 20.99 -7.66
N ASP A 100 2.84 22.30 -7.82
CA ASP A 100 2.84 23.26 -6.72
C ASP A 100 1.72 22.95 -5.72
N LEU A 101 0.51 22.63 -6.20
CA LEU A 101 -0.61 22.19 -5.37
C LEU A 101 -0.30 20.88 -4.60
N LEU A 102 0.32 19.91 -5.27
CA LEU A 102 0.74 18.64 -4.64
C LEU A 102 1.77 18.90 -3.53
N ASN A 103 2.75 19.76 -3.78
CA ASN A 103 3.79 20.12 -2.82
C ASN A 103 3.22 20.87 -1.61
N GLU A 104 2.23 21.74 -1.80
CA GLU A 104 1.53 22.41 -0.70
C GLU A 104 0.78 21.42 0.18
N THR A 105 0.09 20.46 -0.43
CA THR A 105 -0.60 19.38 0.29
C THR A 105 0.40 18.55 1.12
N TYR A 106 1.54 18.20 0.53
CA TYR A 106 2.61 17.47 1.23
C TYR A 106 3.16 18.25 2.42
N ARG A 107 3.46 19.55 2.26
CA ARG A 107 3.92 20.42 3.36
C ARG A 107 2.91 20.48 4.50
N GLY A 108 1.61 20.49 4.19
CA GLY A 108 0.55 20.43 5.19
C GLY A 108 0.62 19.15 6.02
N ILE A 109 0.82 18.00 5.38
CA ILE A 109 0.96 16.70 6.07
C ILE A 109 2.25 16.65 6.88
N GLU A 110 3.37 17.16 6.36
CA GLU A 110 4.65 17.22 7.09
C GLU A 110 4.57 18.08 8.35
N ALA A 111 3.74 19.12 8.33
CA ALA A 111 3.50 20.00 9.48
C ALA A 111 2.58 19.39 10.54
N GLU A 112 1.90 18.26 10.26
CA GLU A 112 1.01 17.60 11.21
C GLU A 112 1.78 16.86 12.31
N THR A 113 1.19 16.80 13.50
CA THR A 113 1.78 16.04 14.61
C THR A 113 1.54 14.55 14.43
N LEU A 114 2.45 13.72 14.95
CA LEU A 114 2.27 12.27 14.97
C LEU A 114 0.97 11.85 15.69
N GLU A 115 0.55 12.61 16.68
CA GLU A 115 -0.71 12.40 17.40
C GLU A 115 -1.93 12.67 16.52
N ASN A 116 -1.95 13.77 15.78
CA ASN A 116 -3.04 14.09 14.83
C ASN A 116 -3.13 13.03 13.72
N ILE A 117 -1.98 12.62 13.20
CA ILE A 117 -1.87 11.55 12.21
C ILE A 117 -2.45 10.23 12.78
N ALA A 118 -2.07 9.86 14.01
CA ALA A 118 -2.59 8.67 14.68
C ALA A 118 -4.10 8.75 14.94
N GLN A 119 -4.60 9.93 15.34
CA GLN A 119 -6.02 10.16 15.59
C GLN A 119 -6.84 10.05 14.30
N GLY A 120 -6.38 10.64 13.19
CA GLY A 120 -7.03 10.49 11.89
C GLY A 120 -7.13 9.03 11.46
N PHE A 121 -6.11 8.23 11.73
CA PHE A 121 -6.15 6.79 11.47
C PHE A 121 -7.10 6.04 12.39
N HIS A 122 -7.15 6.38 13.67
CA HIS A 122 -8.11 5.79 14.59
C HIS A 122 -9.55 6.03 14.12
N THR A 123 -9.86 7.27 13.73
CA THR A 123 -11.16 7.63 13.15
C THR A 123 -11.46 6.84 11.88
N MET A 124 -10.47 6.67 10.98
CA MET A 124 -10.64 5.86 9.78
C MET A 124 -10.93 4.39 10.10
N VAL A 125 -10.22 3.79 11.06
CA VAL A 125 -10.44 2.40 11.48
C VAL A 125 -11.83 2.24 12.10
N GLN A 126 -12.24 3.15 12.98
CA GLN A 126 -13.58 3.14 13.57
C GLN A 126 -14.67 3.28 12.51
N ALA A 127 -14.46 4.13 11.50
CA ALA A 127 -15.40 4.28 10.40
C ALA A 127 -15.54 3.00 9.56
N MET A 128 -14.50 2.17 9.46
CA MET A 128 -14.58 0.88 8.77
C MET A 128 -15.14 -0.24 9.64
N ASP A 129 -14.92 -0.20 10.96
CA ASP A 129 -15.45 -1.20 11.90
C ASP A 129 -16.95 -0.98 12.19
N HIS A 130 -17.39 0.29 12.18
CA HIS A 130 -18.78 0.70 12.42
C HIS A 130 -19.28 1.68 11.34
N PRO A 131 -19.35 1.25 10.07
CA PRO A 131 -19.66 2.14 8.94
C PRO A 131 -21.04 2.78 9.03
N GLU A 132 -22.07 2.05 9.49
CA GLU A 132 -23.42 2.60 9.65
C GLU A 132 -23.46 3.74 10.68
N GLU A 133 -22.86 3.54 11.86
CA GLU A 133 -22.82 4.54 12.92
C GLU A 133 -22.07 5.81 12.47
N TYR A 134 -20.94 5.63 11.79
CA TYR A 134 -20.17 6.74 11.25
C TYR A 134 -20.96 7.51 10.18
N MET A 135 -21.62 6.80 9.27
CA MET A 135 -22.42 7.43 8.21
C MET A 135 -23.61 8.21 8.76
N GLU A 136 -24.31 7.69 9.77
CA GLU A 136 -25.42 8.42 10.40
C GLU A 136 -24.93 9.67 11.13
N ALA A 137 -23.86 9.55 11.91
CA ALA A 137 -23.29 10.67 12.65
C ALA A 137 -22.78 11.78 11.70
N ASN A 138 -22.31 11.43 10.51
CA ASN A 138 -21.70 12.35 9.55
C ASN A 138 -22.58 12.61 8.30
N ARG A 139 -23.85 12.20 8.32
CA ARG A 139 -24.72 12.15 7.12
C ARG A 139 -24.80 13.48 6.37
N LEU A 140 -24.93 14.61 7.08
CA LEU A 140 -24.99 15.94 6.46
C LEU A 140 -23.65 16.33 5.82
N ALA A 141 -22.54 16.15 6.55
CA ALA A 141 -21.20 16.45 6.05
C ALA A 141 -20.85 15.61 4.81
N ILE A 142 -21.23 14.32 4.81
CA ILE A 142 -21.06 13.44 3.65
C ILE A 142 -21.86 13.97 2.46
N LYS A 143 -23.14 14.34 2.63
CA LYS A 143 -23.97 14.86 1.54
C LYS A 143 -23.43 16.17 0.97
N ASP A 144 -23.04 17.11 1.82
CA ASP A 144 -22.47 18.39 1.39
C ASP A 144 -21.17 18.18 0.61
N TYR A 145 -20.34 17.24 1.08
CA TYR A 145 -19.11 16.85 0.39
C TYR A 145 -19.39 16.24 -0.98
N LEU A 146 -20.34 15.29 -1.08
CA LEU A 146 -20.71 14.66 -2.35
C LEU A 146 -21.28 15.67 -3.36
N GLN A 147 -22.08 16.64 -2.89
CA GLN A 147 -22.58 17.74 -3.72
C GLN A 147 -21.43 18.63 -4.21
N TYR A 148 -20.50 19.00 -3.34
CA TYR A 148 -19.32 19.76 -3.73
C TYR A 148 -18.48 19.01 -4.77
N ARG A 149 -18.18 17.73 -4.52
CA ARG A 149 -17.37 16.88 -5.41
C ARG A 149 -18.00 16.66 -6.78
N THR A 150 -19.33 16.75 -6.89
CA THR A 150 -20.06 16.63 -8.16
C THR A 150 -20.35 17.98 -8.81
N SER A 151 -19.99 19.10 -8.17
CA SER A 151 -20.20 20.44 -8.70
C SER A 151 -19.26 20.78 -9.85
N GLU A 152 -19.71 21.65 -10.75
CA GLU A 152 -18.90 22.19 -11.85
C GLU A 152 -17.66 22.94 -11.32
N ALA A 153 -17.79 23.63 -10.18
CA ALA A 153 -16.69 24.32 -9.54
C ALA A 153 -15.55 23.37 -9.15
N TYR A 154 -15.89 22.19 -8.61
CA TYR A 154 -14.87 21.17 -8.31
C TYR A 154 -14.34 20.51 -9.59
N GLN A 155 -15.20 20.13 -10.53
CA GLN A 155 -14.79 19.45 -11.77
C GLN A 155 -13.79 20.27 -12.60
N ASN A 156 -13.94 21.60 -12.60
CA ASN A 156 -13.03 22.52 -13.27
C ASN A 156 -11.84 22.98 -12.40
N SER A 157 -11.70 22.45 -11.18
CA SER A 157 -10.63 22.84 -10.26
C SER A 157 -9.30 22.13 -10.57
N PRO A 158 -8.15 22.76 -10.24
CA PRO A 158 -6.85 22.10 -10.28
C PRO A 158 -6.78 20.82 -9.43
N ALA A 159 -7.53 20.77 -8.32
CA ALA A 159 -7.59 19.59 -7.46
C ALA A 159 -8.23 18.38 -8.17
N CYS A 160 -9.29 18.61 -8.96
CA CYS A 160 -9.89 17.55 -9.78
C CYS A 160 -8.94 17.10 -10.90
N GLN A 161 -8.28 18.04 -11.58
CA GLN A 161 -7.30 17.73 -12.63
C GLN A 161 -6.12 16.90 -12.10
N LEU A 162 -5.55 17.30 -10.95
CA LEU A 162 -4.49 16.55 -10.28
C LEU A 162 -4.97 15.17 -9.86
N GLN A 163 -6.20 15.05 -9.33
CA GLN A 163 -6.76 13.75 -8.97
C GLN A 163 -6.88 12.81 -10.18
N GLN A 164 -7.40 13.30 -11.30
CA GLN A 164 -7.53 12.48 -12.52
C GLN A 164 -6.18 12.03 -13.05
N LEU A 165 -5.22 12.96 -13.11
CA LEU A 165 -3.86 12.68 -13.55
C LEU A 165 -3.23 11.53 -12.72
N LEU A 166 -3.40 11.57 -11.39
CA LEU A 166 -2.89 10.52 -10.50
C LEU A 166 -3.65 9.19 -10.68
N LEU A 167 -4.96 9.21 -10.91
CA LEU A 167 -5.75 8.00 -11.16
C LEU A 167 -5.36 7.33 -12.48
N ASP A 168 -5.20 8.11 -13.54
CA ASP A 168 -4.79 7.60 -14.86
C ASP A 168 -3.37 7.03 -14.81
N PHE A 169 -2.49 7.66 -14.04
CA PHE A 169 -1.17 7.11 -13.75
C PHE A 169 -1.26 5.78 -12.99
N GLN A 170 -2.09 5.67 -11.96
CA GLN A 170 -2.29 4.39 -11.25
C GLN A 170 -2.82 3.30 -12.18
N ARG A 171 -3.76 3.62 -13.07
CA ARG A 171 -4.31 2.66 -14.05
C ARG A 171 -3.29 2.17 -15.06
N SER A 172 -2.42 3.05 -15.54
CA SER A 172 -1.48 2.74 -16.62
C SER A 172 -0.11 2.24 -16.14
N SER A 173 0.28 2.55 -14.91
CA SER A 173 1.61 2.24 -14.38
C SER A 173 1.82 0.76 -14.08
N GLY A 174 0.77 0.01 -13.76
CA GLY A 174 0.85 -1.32 -13.13
C GLY A 174 0.64 -1.30 -11.62
N TYR A 175 0.13 -0.19 -11.07
CA TYR A 175 -0.23 -0.09 -9.64
C TYR A 175 -1.21 -1.20 -9.22
N TYR A 176 -2.29 -1.39 -9.98
CA TYR A 176 -3.30 -2.41 -9.65
C TYR A 176 -2.91 -3.83 -10.03
N ASP A 177 -2.09 -3.99 -11.07
CA ASP A 177 -1.71 -5.32 -11.59
C ASP A 177 -0.47 -5.91 -10.91
N ILE A 178 0.43 -5.04 -10.41
CA ILE A 178 1.71 -5.44 -9.83
C ILE A 178 1.79 -5.01 -8.36
N LEU A 179 1.64 -3.73 -8.04
CA LEU A 179 1.88 -3.27 -6.67
C LEU A 179 0.87 -3.85 -5.67
N ILE A 180 -0.44 -3.70 -5.92
CA ILE A 180 -1.48 -4.14 -4.99
C ILE A 180 -1.47 -5.67 -4.75
N PRO A 181 -1.39 -6.54 -5.78
CA PRO A 181 -1.36 -7.99 -5.56
C PRO A 181 -0.13 -8.45 -4.79
N ASN A 182 1.05 -7.88 -5.08
CA ASN A 182 2.26 -8.23 -4.34
C ASN A 182 2.23 -7.69 -2.90
N LEU A 183 1.61 -6.52 -2.66
CA LEU A 183 1.41 -6.01 -1.30
C LEU A 183 0.49 -6.91 -0.47
N LYS A 184 -0.54 -7.50 -1.10
CA LYS A 184 -1.42 -8.50 -0.46
C LYS A 184 -0.64 -9.74 -0.03
N ILE A 185 0.27 -10.24 -0.87
CA ILE A 185 1.15 -11.38 -0.53
C ILE A 185 2.09 -11.01 0.64
N LEU A 186 2.63 -9.79 0.62
CA LEU A 186 3.56 -9.32 1.64
C LEU A 186 2.91 -9.11 3.01
N SER A 187 1.63 -8.72 3.05
CA SER A 187 0.97 -8.28 4.28
C SER A 187 -0.45 -8.83 4.41
N GLN A 188 -0.63 -9.73 5.36
CA GLN A 188 -1.95 -10.18 5.79
C GLN A 188 -2.74 -9.06 6.45
N SER A 189 -2.07 -8.14 7.15
CA SER A 189 -2.69 -6.94 7.70
C SER A 189 -3.30 -6.06 6.59
N TYR A 190 -2.58 -5.89 5.47
CA TYR A 190 -3.05 -5.16 4.31
C TYR A 190 -4.24 -5.84 3.64
N CYS A 191 -4.17 -7.18 3.46
CA CYS A 191 -5.31 -7.96 2.97
C CYS A 191 -6.57 -7.76 3.82
N SER A 192 -6.41 -7.81 5.14
CA SER A 192 -7.51 -7.66 6.09
C SER A 192 -8.10 -6.24 6.05
N TYR A 193 -7.25 -5.23 5.93
CA TYR A 193 -7.66 -3.85 5.72
C TYR A 193 -8.47 -3.67 4.43
N LEU A 194 -7.98 -4.19 3.31
CA LEU A 194 -8.68 -4.07 2.03
C LEU A 194 -10.06 -4.74 2.06
N LYS A 195 -10.18 -5.90 2.74
CA LYS A 195 -11.47 -6.57 2.92
C LYS A 195 -12.46 -5.69 3.69
N LYS A 196 -12.06 -5.15 4.84
CA LYS A 196 -12.91 -4.24 5.63
C LYS A 196 -13.29 -2.98 4.85
N LEU A 197 -12.32 -2.40 4.13
CA LEU A 197 -12.56 -1.23 3.29
C LEU A 197 -13.60 -1.53 2.21
N HIS A 198 -13.53 -2.71 1.58
CA HIS A 198 -14.51 -3.14 0.57
C HIS A 198 -15.91 -3.30 1.16
N GLU A 199 -16.03 -4.01 2.29
CA GLU A 199 -17.31 -4.21 2.99
C GLU A 199 -17.94 -2.86 3.43
N ALA A 200 -17.13 -1.95 3.97
CA ALA A 200 -17.57 -0.60 4.32
C ALA A 200 -18.00 0.21 3.09
N ASN A 201 -17.28 0.06 1.96
CA ASN A 201 -17.59 0.75 0.72
C ASN A 201 -18.91 0.27 0.09
N GLU A 202 -19.21 -1.04 0.15
CA GLU A 202 -20.49 -1.58 -0.31
C GLU A 202 -21.66 -0.95 0.46
N GLN A 203 -21.54 -0.87 1.79
CA GLN A 203 -22.57 -0.23 2.63
C GLN A 203 -22.68 1.27 2.34
N PHE A 204 -21.55 1.95 2.16
CA PHE A 204 -21.52 3.36 1.79
C PHE A 204 -22.26 3.63 0.48
N LEU A 205 -22.04 2.81 -0.56
CA LEU A 205 -22.70 2.94 -1.85
C LEU A 205 -24.20 2.62 -1.79
N GLN A 206 -24.64 1.74 -0.89
CA GLN A 206 -26.06 1.49 -0.66
C GLN A 206 -26.76 2.71 -0.02
N GLN A 207 -26.08 3.39 0.91
CA GLN A 207 -26.65 4.55 1.59
C GLN A 207 -26.54 5.86 0.80
N PHE A 208 -25.52 6.00 -0.04
CA PHE A 208 -25.25 7.18 -0.85
C PHE A 208 -25.01 6.79 -2.33
N PRO A 209 -26.05 6.38 -3.07
CA PRO A 209 -25.91 5.97 -4.46
C PRO A 209 -25.32 7.06 -5.37
N GLU A 210 -25.50 8.34 -5.03
CA GLU A 210 -24.89 9.47 -5.74
C GLU A 210 -23.35 9.42 -5.76
N ALA A 211 -22.73 8.76 -4.77
CA ALA A 211 -21.29 8.58 -4.73
C ALA A 211 -20.77 7.65 -5.84
N GLN A 212 -21.63 6.82 -6.46
CA GLN A 212 -21.24 6.01 -7.61
C GLN A 212 -20.74 6.86 -8.78
N LYS A 213 -21.24 8.09 -8.94
CA LYS A 213 -20.77 9.01 -9.99
C LYS A 213 -19.33 9.46 -9.75
N LEU A 214 -18.91 9.55 -8.48
CA LEU A 214 -17.53 9.84 -8.11
C LEU A 214 -16.64 8.60 -8.24
N MET A 215 -17.21 7.41 -8.07
CA MET A 215 -16.48 6.15 -8.20
C MET A 215 -16.40 5.62 -9.64
N GLN A 216 -17.29 5.98 -10.57
CA GLN A 216 -17.13 5.66 -12.00
C GLN A 216 -15.93 6.41 -12.63
N ILE A 217 -15.50 7.50 -12.00
CA ILE A 217 -14.22 8.14 -12.27
C ILE A 217 -13.04 7.30 -11.73
N GLN A 218 -13.26 6.37 -10.80
CA GLN A 218 -12.23 5.62 -10.05
C GLN A 218 -12.25 4.10 -10.29
N ALA A 219 -13.33 3.51 -10.81
CA ALA A 219 -13.55 2.06 -10.86
C ALA A 219 -13.97 1.62 -12.27
N GLN A 220 -12.97 1.37 -13.12
CA GLN A 220 -13.04 0.26 -14.05
C GLN A 220 -11.73 -0.52 -13.85
N ASP A 221 -11.88 -1.80 -13.47
CA ASP A 221 -10.89 -2.89 -13.56
C ASP A 221 -10.04 -3.32 -12.35
N SER A 222 -10.09 -2.70 -11.16
CA SER A 222 -9.31 -3.19 -10.00
C SER A 222 -10.10 -3.88 -8.89
N LEU A 223 -11.41 -4.08 -9.07
CA LEU A 223 -12.32 -4.64 -8.05
C LEU A 223 -12.95 -5.98 -8.43
N GLN A 224 -12.50 -6.64 -9.49
CA GLN A 224 -12.86 -8.03 -9.75
C GLN A 224 -11.70 -8.92 -9.33
N ASP A 225 -11.98 -9.87 -8.44
CA ASP A 225 -11.16 -11.08 -8.37
C ASP A 225 -11.06 -11.66 -9.79
N PRO A 226 -9.90 -12.22 -10.19
CA PRO A 226 -9.75 -12.79 -11.52
C PRO A 226 -10.90 -13.77 -11.78
N PRO A 227 -11.48 -13.80 -12.99
CA PRO A 227 -12.52 -14.76 -13.33
C PRO A 227 -12.02 -16.15 -12.94
N GLN A 228 -12.80 -16.82 -12.09
CA GLN A 228 -12.66 -18.24 -11.80
C GLN A 228 -13.04 -19.01 -13.07
N ASP A 229 -12.20 -18.91 -14.09
CA ASP A 229 -12.27 -19.68 -15.32
C ASP A 229 -10.91 -20.34 -15.53
N SER A 230 -10.55 -21.17 -14.55
CA SER A 230 -9.72 -22.34 -14.84
C SER A 230 -10.66 -23.37 -15.46
N PRO A 231 -10.34 -23.94 -16.64
CA PRO A 231 -11.10 -25.08 -17.14
C PRO A 231 -11.10 -26.14 -16.04
N GLN A 232 -12.29 -26.49 -15.55
CA GLN A 232 -12.48 -27.73 -14.81
C GLN A 232 -12.11 -28.86 -15.76
N ASP A 233 -10.87 -29.32 -15.68
CA ASP A 233 -10.43 -30.55 -16.32
C ASP A 233 -11.16 -31.70 -15.59
N PRO A 234 -12.11 -32.42 -16.21
CA PRO A 234 -12.92 -33.42 -15.51
C PRO A 234 -12.18 -34.76 -15.33
N ALA A 235 -10.86 -34.71 -15.14
CA ALA A 235 -9.99 -35.88 -15.18
C ALA A 235 -8.98 -35.94 -14.03
N VAL A 236 -9.35 -35.56 -12.81
CA VAL A 236 -8.62 -35.97 -11.60
C VAL A 236 -9.62 -36.31 -10.48
N ASP A 237 -10.55 -37.21 -10.79
CA ASP A 237 -11.33 -37.94 -9.79
C ASP A 237 -11.14 -39.42 -10.06
N LYS A 238 -10.04 -39.97 -9.54
CA LYS A 238 -9.80 -41.38 -9.24
C LYS A 238 -8.36 -41.57 -8.77
N GLU A 239 -8.23 -41.77 -7.46
CA GLU A 239 -7.24 -42.60 -6.77
C GLU A 239 -6.83 -41.95 -5.44
N CYS A 240 -7.79 -41.93 -4.51
CA CYS A 240 -7.46 -42.07 -3.10
C CYS A 240 -8.54 -42.93 -2.44
N ASP A 241 -8.69 -44.13 -2.98
CA ASP A 241 -9.38 -45.23 -2.31
C ASP A 241 -8.93 -46.55 -2.96
N LYS A 242 -7.77 -47.04 -2.51
CA LYS A 242 -7.44 -48.46 -2.29
C LYS A 242 -5.94 -48.68 -2.05
N GLN A 243 -5.71 -49.34 -0.91
CA GLN A 243 -4.51 -50.05 -0.43
C GLN A 243 -3.47 -49.22 0.34
#